data_AF-A0A2E7JK07-F1
#
_entry.id   AF-A0A2E7JK07-F1
#
_cell.length_a   1.000
_cell.length_b   1.000
_cell.length_c   1.000
_cell.angle_alpha   90.00
_cell.angle_beta   90.00
_cell.angle_gamma   90.00
#
_symmetry.space_group_name_H-M   'P 1'
#
loop_
_entity.id
_entity.type
_entity.pdbx_description
1 polymer ?
#
loop_
_entity_poly.entity_id
_entity_poly.type
_entity_poly.pdbx_seq_one_letter_code
_entity_poly.pdbx_strand_id
1 'polypeptide(L)'
;MHEDRLRAILPFLRPRTEEPTGLMLLLVAILCLGIASLVALHIWRRRIQHLRMQARFAKLATEKNLDPAQATYLAQLARQSRMNNPLLLLNSIYAFDRIVGRRAAALTGAAHESELHRIGAVRSALEFDHMPPDQPLRTTRQLESGLTVMVWHEDAERYFPWLLVARDERGLTIAPLFREDYEHFTELSHGDLLAARFWREQDTEYRFCGEVLTLDRDSFVATLRHDEAIERLQHRDFYRLDIQFAIDFAVVDIERCRGRGRRRGKRRVIGANAQGTGTQSQCRRAQRTGRPARARRQKIARRSQL
;
A
#
# COMPACT_ATOMS: atom_id res chain seq x y z
N MET A 1 -39.51 -77.26 34.42
CA MET A 1 -40.66 -77.16 33.48
C MET A 1 -41.03 -75.72 33.04
N HIS A 2 -40.31 -74.67 33.44
CA HIS A 2 -40.57 -73.30 32.93
C HIS A 2 -39.69 -72.87 31.75
N GLU A 3 -38.56 -73.53 31.50
CA GLU A 3 -37.65 -73.21 30.38
C GLU A 3 -38.21 -73.62 29.00
N ASP A 4 -39.00 -74.68 28.93
CA ASP A 4 -39.57 -75.16 27.66
C ASP A 4 -40.65 -74.22 27.11
N ARG A 5 -41.38 -73.52 28.00
CA ARG A 5 -42.35 -72.49 27.57
C ARG A 5 -41.66 -71.24 27.01
N LEU A 6 -40.50 -70.85 27.55
CA LEU A 6 -39.72 -69.72 27.02
C LEU A 6 -39.15 -70.03 25.63
N ARG A 7 -38.66 -71.26 25.40
CA ARG A 7 -38.17 -71.68 24.08
C ARG A 7 -39.26 -71.74 23.01
N ALA A 8 -40.51 -72.04 23.39
CA ALA A 8 -41.64 -72.03 22.46
C ALA A 8 -42.07 -70.61 22.03
N ILE A 9 -41.78 -69.57 22.82
CA ILE A 9 -42.14 -68.17 22.51
C ILE A 9 -41.03 -67.46 21.73
N LEU A 10 -39.77 -67.89 21.86
CA LEU A 10 -38.62 -67.32 21.14
C LEU A 10 -38.77 -67.21 19.60
N PRO A 11 -39.39 -68.14 18.86
CA PRO A 11 -39.57 -67.97 17.41
C PRO A 11 -40.58 -66.86 17.04
N PHE A 12 -41.48 -66.47 17.94
CA PHE A 12 -42.39 -65.33 17.74
C PHE A 12 -41.73 -63.98 18.08
N LEU A 13 -40.62 -64.00 18.81
CA LEU A 13 -39.79 -62.82 19.11
C LEU A 13 -38.67 -62.61 18.08
N ARG A 14 -38.50 -63.51 17.10
CA ARG A 14 -37.69 -63.17 15.92
C ARG A 14 -38.49 -62.15 15.12
N PRO A 15 -38.05 -60.87 15.04
CA PRO A 15 -38.64 -59.97 14.07
C PRO A 15 -38.52 -60.70 12.73
N ARG A 16 -39.66 -60.97 12.07
CA ARG A 16 -39.68 -61.47 10.69
C ARG A 16 -38.71 -60.57 9.96
N THR A 17 -37.63 -61.15 9.43
CA THR A 17 -36.63 -60.45 8.63
C THR A 17 -37.38 -59.55 7.69
N GLU A 18 -37.42 -58.27 8.04
CA GLU A 18 -38.18 -57.26 7.33
C GLU A 18 -37.45 -57.16 6.00
N GLU A 19 -37.97 -57.82 4.96
CA GLU A 19 -37.66 -57.41 3.61
C GLU A 19 -37.79 -55.90 3.62
N PRO A 20 -36.72 -55.14 3.28
CA PRO A 20 -36.73 -53.69 3.40
C PRO A 20 -38.00 -53.21 2.73
N THR A 21 -38.97 -52.82 3.56
CA THR A 21 -40.34 -52.60 3.16
C THR A 21 -40.29 -51.53 2.10
N GLY A 22 -41.00 -51.69 0.97
CA GLY A 22 -40.95 -50.71 -0.13
C GLY A 22 -41.12 -49.25 0.32
N LEU A 23 -41.72 -49.03 1.50
CA LEU A 23 -41.76 -47.77 2.24
C LEU A 23 -40.38 -47.17 2.60
N MET A 24 -39.44 -47.95 3.16
CA MET A 24 -38.09 -47.48 3.46
C MET A 24 -37.35 -47.09 2.18
N LEU A 25 -37.46 -47.89 1.11
CA LEU A 25 -36.89 -47.57 -0.20
C LEU A 25 -37.51 -46.30 -0.78
N LEU A 26 -38.83 -46.13 -0.67
CA LEU A 26 -39.53 -44.91 -1.09
C LEU A 26 -39.04 -43.69 -0.30
N LEU A 27 -38.91 -43.78 1.03
CA LEU A 27 -38.43 -42.68 1.86
C LEU A 27 -36.99 -42.29 1.51
N VAL A 28 -36.11 -43.27 1.32
CA VAL A 28 -34.73 -43.03 0.87
C VAL A 28 -34.72 -42.40 -0.53
N ALA A 29 -35.55 -42.88 -1.46
CA ALA A 29 -35.64 -42.30 -2.80
C ALA A 29 -36.12 -40.85 -2.75
N ILE A 30 -37.15 -40.53 -1.96
CA ILE A 30 -37.65 -39.17 -1.74
C ILE A 30 -36.54 -38.28 -1.14
N LEU A 31 -35.82 -38.80 -0.13
CA LEU A 31 -34.70 -38.09 0.49
C LEU A 31 -33.58 -37.79 -0.53
N CYS A 32 -33.17 -38.79 -1.32
CA CYS A 32 -32.16 -38.63 -2.37
C CYS A 32 -32.60 -37.61 -3.43
N LEU A 33 -33.88 -37.66 -3.85
CA LEU A 33 -34.43 -36.73 -4.83
C LEU A 33 -34.51 -35.30 -4.28
N GLY A 34 -34.84 -35.15 -2.99
CA GLY A 34 -34.78 -33.89 -2.26
C GLY A 34 -33.37 -33.30 -2.20
N ILE A 35 -32.37 -34.12 -1.83
CA ILE A 35 -30.96 -33.70 -1.80
C ILE A 35 -30.48 -33.32 -3.21
N ALA A 36 -30.78 -34.12 -4.23
CA ALA A 36 -30.41 -33.85 -5.61
C ALA A 36 -31.02 -32.51 -6.11
N SER A 37 -32.29 -32.25 -5.79
CA SER A 37 -32.95 -30.98 -6.11
C SER A 37 -32.27 -29.78 -5.44
N LEU A 38 -31.90 -29.89 -4.15
CA LEU A 38 -31.18 -28.83 -3.44
C LEU A 38 -29.79 -28.56 -4.05
N VAL A 39 -29.05 -29.62 -4.40
CA VAL A 39 -27.74 -29.51 -5.06
C VAL A 39 -27.88 -28.85 -6.43
N ALA A 40 -28.85 -29.28 -7.24
CA ALA A 40 -29.13 -28.70 -8.55
C ALA A 40 -29.51 -27.21 -8.44
N LEU A 41 -30.39 -26.85 -7.51
CA LEU A 41 -30.77 -25.46 -7.25
C LEU A 41 -29.58 -24.60 -6.81
N HIS A 42 -28.70 -25.14 -5.96
CA HIS A 42 -27.48 -24.45 -5.52
C HIS A 42 -26.51 -24.20 -6.68
N ILE A 43 -26.25 -25.21 -7.52
CA ILE A 43 -25.41 -25.07 -8.71
C ILE A 43 -26.02 -24.06 -9.69
N TRP A 44 -27.34 -24.13 -9.93
CA TRP A 44 -28.05 -23.21 -10.80
C TRP A 44 -27.96 -21.77 -10.30
N ARG A 45 -28.23 -21.53 -9.00
CA ARG A 45 -28.08 -20.21 -8.37
C ARG A 45 -26.66 -19.68 -8.50
N ARG A 46 -25.64 -20.52 -8.27
CA ARG A 46 -24.23 -20.13 -8.46
C ARG A 46 -23.92 -19.77 -9.90
N ARG A 47 -24.39 -20.55 -10.89
CA ARG A 47 -24.21 -20.26 -12.32
C ARG A 47 -24.85 -18.93 -12.70
N ILE A 48 -26.10 -18.68 -12.29
CA ILE A 48 -26.79 -17.41 -12.55
C ILE A 48 -26.06 -16.24 -11.89
N GLN A 49 -25.63 -16.39 -10.63
CA GLN A 49 -24.87 -15.35 -9.94
C GLN A 49 -23.56 -15.03 -10.66
N HIS A 50 -22.85 -16.05 -11.14
CA HIS A 50 -21.61 -15.88 -11.90
C HIS A 50 -21.86 -15.15 -13.24
N LEU A 51 -22.89 -15.54 -13.99
CA LEU A 51 -23.27 -14.86 -15.24
C LEU A 51 -23.67 -13.40 -15.00
N ARG A 52 -24.47 -13.13 -13.95
CA ARG A 52 -24.85 -11.76 -13.57
C ARG A 52 -23.63 -10.93 -13.15
N MET A 53 -22.70 -11.52 -12.42
CA MET A 53 -21.45 -10.86 -12.01
C MET A 53 -20.57 -10.55 -13.22
N GLN A 54 -20.42 -11.49 -14.15
CA GLN A 54 -19.68 -11.26 -15.41
C GLN A 54 -20.31 -10.16 -16.25
N ALA A 55 -21.64 -10.15 -16.41
CA ALA A 55 -22.34 -9.11 -17.14
C ALA A 55 -22.16 -7.73 -16.48
N ARG A 56 -22.24 -7.66 -15.15
CA ARG A 56 -21.96 -6.42 -14.39
C ARG A 56 -20.52 -5.97 -14.54
N PHE A 57 -19.57 -6.90 -14.50
CA PHE A 57 -18.16 -6.61 -14.68
C PHE A 57 -17.88 -6.06 -16.09
N ALA A 58 -18.41 -6.71 -17.12
CA ALA A 58 -18.26 -6.26 -18.51
C ALA A 58 -18.92 -4.89 -18.74
N LYS A 59 -20.12 -4.68 -18.19
CA LYS A 59 -20.80 -3.38 -18.24
C LYS A 59 -19.97 -2.28 -17.59
N LEU A 60 -19.50 -2.51 -16.35
CA LEU A 60 -18.68 -1.53 -15.62
C LEU A 60 -17.32 -1.30 -16.30
N ALA A 61 -16.70 -2.34 -16.85
CA ALA A 61 -15.46 -2.20 -17.62
C ALA A 61 -15.66 -1.31 -18.86
N THR A 62 -16.80 -1.48 -19.56
CA THR A 62 -17.17 -0.64 -20.71
C THR A 62 -17.42 0.81 -20.27
N GLU A 63 -18.10 1.03 -19.15
CA GLU A 63 -18.31 2.36 -18.55
C GLU A 63 -16.99 3.05 -18.16
N LYS A 64 -15.95 2.27 -17.87
CA LYS A 64 -14.58 2.72 -17.58
C LYS A 64 -13.68 2.75 -18.82
N ASN A 65 -14.25 2.69 -20.02
CA ASN A 65 -13.52 2.74 -21.29
C ASN A 65 -12.43 1.67 -21.44
N LEU A 66 -12.57 0.52 -20.77
CA LEU A 66 -11.65 -0.60 -20.96
C LEU A 66 -11.98 -1.35 -22.25
N ASP A 67 -10.93 -1.70 -22.99
CA ASP A 67 -11.04 -2.57 -24.15
C ASP A 67 -11.54 -3.98 -23.73
N PRO A 68 -12.35 -4.70 -24.54
CA PRO A 68 -12.82 -6.03 -24.18
C PRO A 68 -11.70 -7.03 -23.86
N ALA A 69 -10.53 -6.92 -24.48
CA ALA A 69 -9.38 -7.77 -24.16
C ALA A 69 -8.79 -7.43 -22.78
N GLN A 70 -8.76 -6.15 -22.39
CA GLN A 70 -8.35 -5.70 -21.06
C GLN A 70 -9.33 -6.17 -19.97
N ALA A 71 -10.64 -6.01 -20.21
CA ALA A 71 -11.69 -6.48 -19.31
C ALA A 71 -11.62 -8.00 -19.11
N THR A 72 -11.42 -8.77 -20.19
CA THR A 72 -11.26 -10.23 -20.12
C THR A 72 -10.03 -10.62 -19.31
N TYR A 73 -8.91 -9.91 -19.49
CA TYR A 73 -7.68 -10.12 -18.72
C TYR A 73 -7.88 -9.90 -17.22
N LEU A 74 -8.49 -8.77 -16.83
CA LEU A 74 -8.79 -8.50 -15.42
C LEU A 74 -9.76 -9.53 -14.82
N ALA A 75 -10.78 -9.93 -15.59
CA ALA A 75 -11.71 -10.97 -15.14
C ALA A 75 -11.01 -12.32 -14.95
N GLN A 76 -10.04 -12.66 -15.79
CA GLN A 76 -9.23 -13.86 -15.63
C GLN A 76 -8.34 -13.78 -14.39
N LEU A 77 -7.65 -12.66 -14.18
CA LEU A 77 -6.84 -12.43 -12.98
C LEU A 77 -7.68 -12.55 -11.71
N ALA A 78 -8.88 -11.95 -11.68
CA ALA A 78 -9.79 -12.03 -10.54
C ALA A 78 -10.21 -13.48 -10.20
N ARG A 79 -10.41 -14.32 -11.24
CA ARG A 79 -10.74 -15.74 -11.05
C ARG A 79 -9.53 -16.53 -10.55
N GLN A 80 -8.35 -16.29 -11.11
CA GLN A 80 -7.11 -16.94 -10.70
C GLN A 80 -6.79 -16.63 -9.22
N SER A 81 -7.01 -15.38 -8.80
CA SER A 81 -6.81 -14.95 -7.41
C SER A 81 -7.98 -15.30 -6.49
N ARG A 82 -9.01 -16.01 -6.98
CA ARG A 82 -10.23 -16.40 -6.24
C ARG A 82 -10.89 -15.22 -5.51
N MET A 83 -10.99 -14.07 -6.19
CA MET A 83 -11.58 -12.87 -5.60
C MET A 83 -13.10 -12.99 -5.44
N ASN A 84 -13.61 -12.76 -4.22
CA ASN A 84 -15.06 -12.83 -3.95
C ASN A 84 -15.88 -11.80 -4.73
N ASN A 85 -15.33 -10.60 -4.92
CA ASN A 85 -15.98 -9.52 -5.67
C ASN A 85 -15.01 -8.92 -6.70
N PRO A 86 -15.05 -9.37 -7.97
CA PRO A 86 -14.14 -8.88 -9.01
C PRO A 86 -14.38 -7.42 -9.39
N LEU A 87 -15.58 -6.86 -9.11
CA LEU A 87 -15.90 -5.46 -9.43
C LEU A 87 -14.99 -4.47 -8.70
N LEU A 88 -14.40 -4.88 -7.57
CA LEU A 88 -13.47 -4.04 -6.83
C LEU A 88 -12.18 -3.74 -7.61
N LEU A 89 -11.77 -4.60 -8.55
CA LEU A 89 -10.59 -4.31 -9.40
C LEU A 89 -10.80 -3.09 -10.30
N LEU A 90 -12.05 -2.77 -10.63
CA LEU A 90 -12.40 -1.64 -11.51
C LEU A 90 -12.63 -0.33 -10.75
N ASN A 91 -12.91 -0.41 -9.45
CA ASN A 91 -13.33 0.73 -8.63
C ASN A 91 -12.38 1.07 -7.48
N SER A 92 -11.46 0.18 -7.13
CA SER A 92 -10.58 0.35 -5.97
C SER A 92 -9.13 0.13 -6.37
N ILE A 93 -8.36 1.22 -6.38
CA ILE A 93 -6.91 1.19 -6.59
C ILE A 93 -6.21 0.22 -5.63
N TYR A 94 -6.68 0.12 -4.38
CA TYR A 94 -6.15 -0.82 -3.41
C TYR A 94 -6.37 -2.28 -3.82
N ALA A 95 -7.60 -2.61 -4.25
CA ALA A 95 -7.89 -3.98 -4.68
C ALA A 95 -7.12 -4.34 -5.95
N PHE A 96 -6.97 -3.37 -6.86
CA PHE A 96 -6.16 -3.48 -8.06
C PHE A 96 -4.69 -3.72 -7.72
N ASP A 97 -4.04 -2.84 -6.96
CA ASP A 97 -2.63 -2.95 -6.56
C ASP A 97 -2.33 -4.27 -5.84
N ARG A 98 -3.24 -4.73 -4.97
CA ARG A 98 -3.05 -5.98 -4.22
C ARG A 98 -3.02 -7.22 -5.12
N ILE A 99 -3.82 -7.26 -6.17
CA ILE A 99 -3.94 -8.44 -7.06
C ILE A 99 -3.03 -8.29 -8.26
N VAL A 100 -3.20 -7.19 -9.00
CA VAL A 100 -2.49 -6.91 -10.24
C VAL A 100 -1.07 -6.44 -9.95
N GLY A 101 -0.86 -5.59 -8.95
CA GLY A 101 0.49 -5.16 -8.54
C GLY A 101 1.33 -6.33 -8.01
N ARG A 102 0.74 -7.27 -7.27
CA ARG A 102 1.43 -8.51 -6.88
C ARG A 102 1.79 -9.39 -8.07
N ARG A 103 0.91 -9.48 -9.06
CA ARG A 103 1.19 -10.18 -10.32
C ARG A 103 2.35 -9.50 -11.05
N ALA A 104 2.33 -8.18 -11.18
CA ALA A 104 3.42 -7.40 -11.78
C ALA A 104 4.75 -7.61 -11.05
N ALA A 105 4.75 -7.61 -9.71
CA ALA A 105 5.96 -7.87 -8.92
C ALA A 105 6.55 -9.27 -9.14
N ALA A 106 5.71 -10.26 -9.47
CA ALA A 106 6.16 -11.62 -9.80
C ALA A 106 6.69 -11.76 -11.24
N LEU A 107 6.42 -10.78 -12.10
CA LEU A 107 6.87 -10.76 -13.49
C LEU A 107 8.22 -10.04 -13.56
N THR A 108 9.30 -10.78 -13.35
CA THR A 108 10.67 -10.23 -13.44
C THR A 108 11.31 -10.57 -14.78
N GLY A 109 12.05 -9.60 -15.35
CA GLY A 109 12.84 -9.79 -16.58
C GLY A 109 12.12 -9.44 -17.89
N ALA A 110 12.90 -9.42 -18.98
CA ALA A 110 12.46 -8.93 -20.29
C ALA A 110 11.36 -9.80 -20.95
N ALA A 111 11.29 -11.10 -20.61
CA ALA A 111 10.30 -12.02 -21.17
C ALA A 111 8.84 -11.63 -20.86
N HIS A 112 8.62 -10.78 -19.85
CA HIS A 112 7.30 -10.39 -19.38
C HIS A 112 6.94 -8.92 -19.68
N GLU A 113 7.76 -8.22 -20.47
CA GLU A 113 7.56 -6.81 -20.78
C GLU A 113 6.18 -6.52 -21.40
N SER A 114 5.71 -7.38 -22.29
CA SER A 114 4.38 -7.25 -22.90
C SER A 114 3.24 -7.39 -21.88
N GLU A 115 3.41 -8.23 -20.85
CA GLU A 115 2.39 -8.40 -19.80
C GLU A 115 2.41 -7.18 -18.85
N LEU A 116 3.58 -6.68 -18.49
CA LEU A 116 3.74 -5.46 -17.69
C LEU A 116 3.15 -4.24 -18.41
N HIS A 117 3.41 -4.09 -19.72
CA HIS A 117 2.82 -3.02 -20.53
C HIS A 117 1.28 -3.13 -20.57
N ARG A 118 0.74 -4.36 -20.69
CA ARG A 118 -0.71 -4.57 -20.63
C ARG A 118 -1.29 -4.17 -19.28
N ILE A 119 -0.60 -4.48 -18.17
CA ILE A 119 -1.02 -4.06 -16.83
C ILE A 119 -1.03 -2.53 -16.71
N GLY A 120 0.05 -1.87 -17.15
CA GLY A 120 0.16 -0.41 -17.13
C GLY A 120 -0.94 0.25 -17.94
N ALA A 121 -1.21 -0.24 -19.16
CA ALA A 121 -2.31 0.27 -19.99
C ALA A 121 -3.68 0.15 -19.31
N VAL A 122 -3.92 -0.94 -18.58
CA VAL A 122 -5.16 -1.12 -17.80
C VAL A 122 -5.21 -0.15 -16.62
N ARG A 123 -4.10 0.05 -15.91
CA ARG A 123 -4.02 1.00 -14.79
C ARG A 123 -4.34 2.42 -15.25
N SER A 124 -3.74 2.85 -16.35
CA SER A 124 -3.98 4.17 -16.94
C SER A 124 -5.41 4.34 -17.43
N ALA A 125 -5.99 3.32 -18.08
CA ALA A 125 -7.39 3.36 -18.50
C ALA A 125 -8.38 3.44 -17.33
N LEU A 126 -8.02 2.90 -16.16
CA LEU A 126 -8.79 3.03 -14.91
C LEU A 126 -8.52 4.34 -14.16
N GLU A 127 -7.64 5.21 -14.68
CA GLU A 127 -7.21 6.46 -14.06
C GLU A 127 -6.54 6.26 -12.68
N PHE A 128 -5.99 5.06 -12.41
CA PHE A 128 -5.32 4.74 -11.14
C PHE A 128 -3.89 5.28 -11.04
N ASP A 129 -3.45 6.05 -12.04
CA ASP A 129 -2.16 6.72 -12.03
C ASP A 129 -2.12 7.97 -11.16
N HIS A 130 -3.29 8.56 -10.91
CA HIS A 130 -3.44 9.82 -10.18
C HIS A 130 -4.16 9.55 -8.87
N MET A 131 -3.54 9.95 -7.74
CA MET A 131 -4.18 9.85 -6.44
C MET A 131 -4.61 11.24 -5.97
N PRO A 132 -5.86 11.41 -5.51
CA PRO A 132 -6.28 12.64 -4.84
C PRO A 132 -5.33 13.04 -3.68
N PRO A 133 -5.03 14.34 -3.50
CA PRO A 133 -4.08 14.82 -2.49
C PRO A 133 -4.49 14.50 -1.06
N ASP A 134 -5.78 14.35 -0.81
CA ASP A 134 -6.39 14.05 0.50
C ASP A 134 -6.32 12.57 0.89
N GLN A 135 -6.02 11.68 -0.04
CA GLN A 135 -5.95 10.24 0.23
C GLN A 135 -4.53 9.81 0.57
N PRO A 136 -4.32 8.98 1.60
CA PRO A 136 -2.98 8.52 1.95
C PRO A 136 -2.43 7.54 0.92
N LEU A 137 -1.16 7.72 0.57
CA LEU A 137 -0.42 6.80 -0.29
C LEU A 137 -0.19 5.48 0.46
N ARG A 138 -0.40 4.37 -0.23
CA ARG A 138 -0.24 3.01 0.31
C ARG A 138 0.90 2.25 -0.35
N THR A 139 1.11 2.46 -1.64
CA THR A 139 2.11 1.73 -2.42
C THR A 139 2.94 2.71 -3.24
N THR A 140 4.17 2.32 -3.57
CA THR A 140 5.03 3.14 -4.43
C THR A 140 4.51 3.29 -5.86
N ARG A 141 3.58 2.44 -6.29
CA ARG A 141 2.88 2.57 -7.59
C ARG A 141 1.99 3.81 -7.67
N GLN A 142 1.80 4.51 -6.57
CA GLN A 142 0.97 5.70 -6.47
C GLN A 142 1.79 6.99 -6.45
N LEU A 143 3.13 6.90 -6.48
CA LEU A 143 4.02 8.05 -6.48
C LEU A 143 4.00 8.77 -7.81
N GLU A 144 3.89 10.09 -7.81
CA GLU A 144 3.91 10.91 -9.02
C GLU A 144 5.34 11.14 -9.51
N SER A 145 5.56 11.09 -10.82
CA SER A 145 6.83 11.47 -11.44
C SER A 145 7.13 12.96 -11.19
N GLY A 146 8.41 13.31 -11.12
CA GLY A 146 8.89 14.65 -10.75
C GLY A 146 9.02 14.86 -9.24
N LEU A 147 8.57 13.91 -8.42
CA LEU A 147 8.72 13.98 -6.96
C LEU A 147 10.19 13.88 -6.56
N THR A 148 10.64 14.77 -5.69
CA THR A 148 11.97 14.64 -5.05
C THR A 148 11.87 13.71 -3.85
N VAL A 149 12.63 12.63 -3.87
CA VAL A 149 12.78 11.67 -2.78
C VAL A 149 14.16 11.85 -2.15
N MET A 150 14.22 11.85 -0.83
CA MET A 150 15.47 11.83 -0.09
C MET A 150 15.85 10.38 0.15
N VAL A 151 16.95 9.92 -0.44
CA VAL A 151 17.44 8.53 -0.31
C VAL A 151 18.64 8.43 0.62
N TRP A 152 18.78 7.28 1.27
CA TRP A 152 19.92 6.95 2.11
C TRP A 152 20.09 5.43 2.25
N HIS A 153 21.31 4.99 2.54
CA HIS A 153 21.54 3.64 3.07
C HIS A 153 21.08 3.58 4.52
N GLU A 154 20.54 2.46 4.98
CA GLU A 154 19.98 2.35 6.34
C GLU A 154 20.97 2.75 7.46
N ASP A 155 22.27 2.54 7.22
CA ASP A 155 23.37 2.90 8.14
C ASP A 155 23.91 4.33 7.97
N ALA A 156 23.42 5.11 7.00
CA ALA A 156 23.92 6.46 6.71
C ALA A 156 23.18 7.53 7.52
N GLU A 157 23.94 8.49 8.07
CA GLU A 157 23.38 9.65 8.78
C GLU A 157 22.92 10.79 7.84
N ARG A 158 23.29 10.71 6.55
CA ARG A 158 23.04 11.74 5.55
C ARG A 158 22.00 11.29 4.53
N TYR A 159 21.19 12.24 4.09
CA TYR A 159 20.17 12.06 3.06
C TYR A 159 20.59 12.77 1.78
N PHE A 160 20.27 12.16 0.64
CA PHE A 160 20.64 12.66 -0.68
C PHE A 160 19.38 12.86 -1.54
N PRO A 161 19.19 14.03 -2.16
CA PRO A 161 18.03 14.31 -2.99
C PRO A 161 18.12 13.60 -4.34
N TRP A 162 17.13 12.79 -4.65
CA TRP A 162 16.95 12.11 -5.92
C TRP A 162 15.59 12.48 -6.51
N LEU A 163 15.49 12.52 -7.83
CA LEU A 163 14.28 12.77 -8.57
C LEU A 163 13.64 11.45 -9.00
N LEU A 164 12.34 11.28 -8.75
CA LEU A 164 11.55 10.20 -9.36
C LEU A 164 11.26 10.57 -10.81
N VAL A 165 12.05 10.01 -11.73
CA VAL A 165 11.97 10.31 -13.17
C VAL A 165 10.74 9.66 -13.79
N ALA A 166 10.54 8.38 -13.54
CA ALA A 166 9.47 7.60 -14.15
C ALA A 166 8.98 6.51 -13.20
N ARG A 167 7.77 6.05 -13.46
CA ARG A 167 7.11 4.95 -12.75
C ARG A 167 6.37 4.11 -13.78
N ASP A 168 6.64 2.83 -13.79
CA ASP A 168 5.88 1.86 -14.58
C ASP A 168 5.46 0.68 -13.70
N GLU A 169 5.03 -0.45 -14.27
CA GLU A 169 4.66 -1.63 -13.47
C GLU A 169 5.87 -2.45 -12.99
N ARG A 170 7.04 -2.21 -13.59
CA ARG A 170 8.30 -2.89 -13.25
C ARG A 170 8.93 -2.25 -12.01
N GLY A 171 8.92 -0.93 -11.92
CA GLY A 171 9.54 -0.23 -10.81
C GLY A 171 9.49 1.30 -10.87
N LEU A 172 10.23 1.88 -9.93
CA LEU A 172 10.49 3.32 -9.84
C LEU A 172 11.84 3.63 -10.48
N THR A 173 11.86 4.50 -11.48
CA THR A 173 13.11 5.02 -12.03
C THR A 173 13.47 6.31 -11.31
N ILE A 174 14.58 6.31 -10.57
CA ILE A 174 15.07 7.44 -9.81
C ILE A 174 16.47 7.85 -10.28
N ALA A 175 16.79 9.13 -10.18
CA ALA A 175 18.11 9.67 -10.53
C ALA A 175 18.56 10.71 -9.50
N PRO A 176 19.86 10.82 -9.19
CA PRO A 176 20.35 11.83 -8.27
C PRO A 176 20.12 13.23 -8.83
N LEU A 177 19.72 14.18 -7.96
CA LEU A 177 19.54 15.58 -8.38
C LEU A 177 20.89 16.26 -8.64
N PHE A 178 21.93 15.86 -7.91
CA PHE A 178 23.30 16.33 -8.07
C PHE A 178 24.24 15.16 -8.34
N ARG A 179 25.13 15.29 -9.33
CA ARG A 179 26.05 14.23 -9.73
C ARG A 179 26.99 13.80 -8.60
N GLU A 180 27.42 14.74 -7.77
CA GLU A 180 28.31 14.51 -6.62
C GLU A 180 27.67 13.59 -5.57
N ASP A 181 26.35 13.63 -5.42
CA ASP A 181 25.66 12.79 -4.45
C ASP A 181 25.71 11.29 -4.82
N TYR A 182 25.93 10.97 -6.10
CA TYR A 182 26.06 9.59 -6.56
C TYR A 182 27.33 8.91 -6.02
N GLU A 183 28.39 9.65 -5.72
CA GLU A 183 29.64 9.08 -5.19
C GLU A 183 29.42 8.29 -3.90
N HIS A 184 28.34 8.59 -3.17
CA HIS A 184 27.93 7.89 -1.96
C HIS A 184 27.20 6.55 -2.22
N PHE A 185 26.84 6.27 -3.47
CA PHE A 185 26.08 5.09 -3.89
C PHE A 185 26.84 4.26 -4.93
N THR A 186 28.15 4.46 -5.10
CA THR A 186 28.97 3.69 -6.04
C THR A 186 29.05 2.20 -5.72
N GLU A 187 28.83 1.84 -4.45
CA GLU A 187 28.80 0.46 -3.97
C GLU A 187 27.43 -0.21 -4.16
N LEU A 188 26.40 0.56 -4.51
CA LEU A 188 25.04 0.07 -4.69
C LEU A 188 25.00 -0.95 -5.84
N SER A 189 24.42 -2.11 -5.56
CA SER A 189 24.35 -3.26 -6.45
C SER A 189 22.92 -3.77 -6.58
N HIS A 190 22.68 -4.59 -7.60
CA HIS A 190 21.39 -5.27 -7.77
C HIS A 190 21.06 -6.07 -6.49
N GLY A 191 19.84 -5.88 -5.96
CA GLY A 191 19.34 -6.55 -4.77
C GLY A 191 19.58 -5.78 -3.47
N ASP A 192 20.36 -4.70 -3.50
CA ASP A 192 20.55 -3.85 -2.33
C ASP A 192 19.26 -3.10 -1.97
N LEU A 193 19.11 -2.79 -0.69
CA LEU A 193 17.99 -2.02 -0.19
C LEU A 193 18.36 -0.54 -0.12
N LEU A 194 17.48 0.29 -0.68
CA LEU A 194 17.58 1.74 -0.64
C LEU A 194 16.38 2.32 0.09
N ALA A 195 16.62 2.97 1.23
CA ALA A 195 15.58 3.66 1.97
C ALA A 195 15.33 5.03 1.32
N ALA A 196 14.06 5.40 1.23
CA ALA A 196 13.63 6.67 0.65
C ALA A 196 12.52 7.30 1.49
N ARG A 197 12.49 8.63 1.49
CA ARG A 197 11.44 9.42 2.12
C ARG A 197 11.10 10.63 1.28
N PHE A 198 9.88 11.10 1.39
CA PHE A 198 9.44 12.31 0.72
C PHE A 198 8.33 12.97 1.53
N TRP A 199 8.08 14.23 1.21
CA TRP A 199 6.96 14.98 1.77
C TRP A 199 5.95 15.22 0.68
N ARG A 200 4.69 14.91 0.97
CA ARG A 200 3.58 15.30 0.12
C ARG A 200 3.00 16.62 0.63
N GLU A 201 2.71 17.52 -0.29
CA GLU A 201 2.05 18.78 0.05
C GLU A 201 0.70 18.50 0.73
N GLN A 202 0.33 19.30 1.73
CA GLN A 202 -0.93 19.19 2.49
C GLN A 202 -1.14 17.90 3.31
N ASP A 203 -0.19 16.97 3.30
CA ASP A 203 -0.26 15.74 4.10
C ASP A 203 0.93 15.63 5.07
N THR A 204 1.77 14.61 4.91
CA THR A 204 2.85 14.31 5.84
C THR A 204 4.05 13.63 5.16
N GLU A 205 5.04 13.25 5.96
CA GLU A 205 6.21 12.49 5.52
C GLU A 205 5.84 11.03 5.24
N TYR A 206 6.38 10.52 4.15
CA TYR A 206 6.24 9.13 3.74
C TYR A 206 7.61 8.48 3.65
N ARG A 207 7.70 7.20 4.02
CA ARG A 207 8.91 6.40 3.98
C ARG A 207 8.64 5.05 3.31
N PHE A 208 9.58 4.59 2.50
CA PHE A 208 9.56 3.25 1.92
C PHE A 208 10.98 2.70 1.75
N CYS A 209 11.09 1.39 1.49
CA CYS A 209 12.37 0.74 1.23
C CYS A 209 12.27 -0.04 -0.08
N GLY A 210 13.02 0.40 -1.10
CA GLY A 210 13.03 -0.22 -2.42
C GLY A 210 14.25 -1.12 -2.62
N GLU A 211 14.06 -2.28 -3.22
CA GLU A 211 15.17 -3.12 -3.69
C GLU A 211 15.66 -2.63 -5.05
N VAL A 212 16.97 -2.47 -5.24
CA VAL A 212 17.57 -2.02 -6.49
C VAL A 212 17.48 -3.14 -7.53
N LEU A 213 16.70 -2.92 -8.60
CA LEU A 213 16.58 -3.84 -9.73
C LEU A 213 17.67 -3.63 -10.76
N THR A 214 17.99 -2.37 -11.08
CA THR A 214 19.06 -2.03 -12.01
C THR A 214 19.71 -0.73 -11.59
N LEU A 215 20.99 -0.58 -11.89
CA LEU A 215 21.74 0.64 -11.70
C LEU A 215 22.58 0.89 -12.96
N ASP A 216 22.27 1.96 -13.68
CA ASP A 216 23.08 2.46 -14.77
C ASP A 216 24.16 3.39 -14.19
N ARG A 217 25.42 2.98 -14.29
CA ARG A 217 26.56 3.70 -13.71
C ARG A 217 26.96 4.93 -14.52
N ASP A 218 26.59 4.98 -15.80
CA ASP A 218 26.96 6.08 -16.68
C ASP A 218 25.94 7.22 -16.58
N SER A 219 24.66 6.87 -16.49
CA SER A 219 23.55 7.83 -16.32
C SER A 219 23.18 8.11 -14.86
N PHE A 220 23.71 7.32 -13.92
CA PHE A 220 23.39 7.36 -12.49
C PHE A 220 21.91 7.07 -12.19
N VAL A 221 21.22 6.38 -13.10
CA VAL A 221 19.80 6.06 -12.95
C VAL A 221 19.65 4.70 -12.27
N ALA A 222 18.89 4.66 -11.18
CA ALA A 222 18.51 3.42 -10.52
C ALA A 222 17.04 3.10 -10.79
N THR A 223 16.74 1.83 -11.04
CA THR A 223 15.37 1.32 -11.00
C THR A 223 15.17 0.56 -9.71
N LEU A 224 14.22 0.99 -8.88
CA LEU A 224 13.83 0.31 -7.64
C LEU A 224 12.58 -0.53 -7.86
N ARG A 225 12.51 -1.69 -7.21
CA ARG A 225 11.28 -2.48 -7.12
C ARG A 225 10.24 -1.69 -6.34
N HIS A 226 8.99 -1.81 -6.77
CA HIS A 226 7.89 -1.28 -6.01
C HIS A 226 7.79 -1.89 -4.61
N ASP A 227 7.76 -1.03 -3.61
CA ASP A 227 7.31 -1.37 -2.26
C ASP A 227 5.77 -1.44 -2.22
N GLU A 228 5.24 -2.51 -1.61
CA GLU A 228 3.80 -2.74 -1.41
C GLU A 228 3.26 -1.95 -0.22
N ALA A 229 4.13 -1.45 0.66
CA ALA A 229 3.75 -0.70 1.84
C ALA A 229 4.60 0.56 1.99
N ILE A 230 3.96 1.73 1.89
CA ILE A 230 4.57 2.99 2.29
C ILE A 230 4.15 3.31 3.72
N GLU A 231 5.12 3.61 4.57
CA GLU A 231 4.90 4.10 5.92
C GLU A 231 4.56 5.60 5.87
N ARG A 232 3.40 5.98 6.43
CA ARG A 232 2.99 7.38 6.60
C ARG A 232 3.37 7.84 8.01
N LEU A 233 4.32 8.77 8.11
CA LEU A 233 4.84 9.30 9.38
C LEU A 233 4.19 10.65 9.70
N GLN A 234 3.31 10.69 10.70
CA GLN A 234 2.66 11.93 11.15
C GLN A 234 3.42 12.57 12.31
N HIS A 235 4.29 13.52 11.99
CA HIS A 235 5.10 14.25 12.98
C HIS A 235 4.41 15.49 13.57
N ARG A 236 3.22 15.86 13.07
CA ARG A 236 2.52 17.08 13.48
C ARG A 236 1.47 16.76 14.54
N ASP A 237 1.61 17.39 15.70
CA ASP A 237 0.61 17.33 16.77
C ASP A 237 -0.59 18.25 16.50
N PHE A 238 -0.42 19.26 15.63
CA PHE A 238 -1.41 20.29 15.34
C PHE A 238 -1.60 20.52 13.84
N TYR A 239 -2.83 20.86 13.43
CA TYR A 239 -3.13 21.30 12.07
C TYR A 239 -2.49 22.65 11.78
N ARG A 240 -1.96 22.80 10.56
CA ARG A 240 -1.45 24.07 10.04
C ARG A 240 -2.49 24.65 9.09
N LEU A 241 -2.78 25.92 9.24
CA LEU A 241 -3.62 26.67 8.32
C LEU A 241 -2.72 27.66 7.59
N ASP A 242 -2.75 27.62 6.26
CA ASP A 242 -2.06 28.61 5.44
C ASP A 242 -2.88 29.90 5.45
N ILE A 243 -2.41 30.89 6.20
CA ILE A 243 -3.06 32.19 6.37
C ILE A 243 -2.08 33.30 5.99
N GLN A 244 -2.57 34.25 5.20
CA GLN A 244 -1.83 35.45 4.82
C GLN A 244 -2.33 36.64 5.62
N PHE A 245 -1.55 37.10 6.60
CA PHE A 245 -1.85 38.31 7.35
C PHE A 245 -0.55 39.03 7.73
N ALA A 246 -0.64 40.35 7.94
CA ALA A 246 0.50 41.14 8.36
C ALA A 246 0.89 40.78 9.79
N ILE A 247 2.17 40.45 9.99
CA ILE A 247 2.74 40.13 11.30
C ILE A 247 3.88 41.10 11.58
N ASP A 248 3.79 41.80 12.70
CA ASP A 248 4.88 42.62 13.22
C ASP A 248 5.69 41.82 14.24
N PHE A 249 6.97 41.61 13.96
CA PHE A 249 7.89 40.95 14.88
C PHE A 249 8.60 42.00 15.74
N ALA A 250 8.40 41.95 17.07
CA ALA A 250 9.18 42.73 18.02
C ALA A 250 10.25 41.84 18.65
N VAL A 251 11.53 42.11 18.36
CA VAL A 251 12.65 41.46 19.07
C VAL A 251 12.77 42.10 20.44
N VAL A 252 12.39 41.37 21.49
CA VAL A 252 12.52 41.81 22.87
C VAL A 252 13.77 41.18 23.48
N ASP A 253 14.72 42.02 23.87
CA ASP A 253 15.87 41.61 24.66
C ASP A 253 15.43 41.24 26.09
N ILE A 254 15.44 39.94 26.38
CA ILE A 254 14.98 39.37 27.65
C ILE A 254 15.84 39.88 28.83
N GLU A 255 17.13 40.16 28.63
CA GLU A 255 18.01 40.64 29.71
C GLU A 255 17.63 42.06 30.14
N ARG A 256 17.29 42.91 29.16
CA ARG A 256 16.77 44.26 29.41
C ARG A 256 15.40 44.26 30.10
N CYS A 257 14.59 43.22 29.88
CA CYS A 257 13.30 43.04 30.55
C CYS A 257 13.43 42.53 31.99
N ARG A 258 14.44 41.71 32.30
CA ARG A 258 14.68 41.23 33.68
C ARG A 258 15.29 42.30 34.60
N GLY A 259 16.09 43.22 34.06
CA GLY A 259 16.77 44.28 34.83
C GLY A 259 15.91 45.50 35.22
N ARG A 260 14.68 45.64 34.71
CA ARG A 260 13.79 46.78 35.01
C ARG A 260 12.61 46.37 35.86
N GLY A 261 12.87 46.12 37.13
CA GLY A 261 11.85 46.26 38.17
C GLY A 261 11.22 47.65 38.07
N ARG A 262 9.90 47.69 37.81
CA ARG A 262 8.98 48.83 37.98
C ARG A 262 9.57 50.23 37.73
N ARG A 263 9.72 50.62 36.46
CA ARG A 263 9.56 52.06 36.11
C ARG A 263 8.52 52.19 35.00
N ARG A 264 7.34 52.69 35.38
CA ARG A 264 6.28 53.17 34.49
C ARG A 264 6.88 54.20 33.54
N GLY A 265 7.15 53.81 32.30
CA GLY A 265 7.76 54.67 31.30
C GLY A 265 7.09 54.47 29.95
N LYS A 266 6.29 55.47 29.56
CA LYS A 266 5.75 55.79 28.23
C LYS A 266 6.22 54.86 27.09
N ARG A 267 5.31 54.02 26.57
CA ARG A 267 5.51 53.26 25.32
C ARG A 267 5.66 54.23 24.15
N ARG A 268 6.77 54.14 23.42
CA ARG A 268 6.93 54.73 22.09
C ARG A 268 6.79 53.59 21.09
N VAL A 269 5.71 53.61 20.31
CA VAL A 269 5.50 52.67 19.19
C VAL A 269 6.30 53.23 18.02
N ILE A 270 7.24 52.44 17.48
CA ILE A 270 7.95 52.76 16.25
C ILE A 270 7.33 51.87 15.19
N GLY A 271 6.52 52.46 14.30
CA GLY A 271 6.04 51.78 13.10
C GLY A 271 7.16 51.76 12.08
N ALA A 272 7.58 50.56 11.67
CA ALA A 272 8.51 50.39 10.56
C ALA A 272 7.71 49.92 9.34
N ASN A 273 7.47 50.84 8.41
CA ASN A 273 7.03 50.49 7.06
C ASN A 273 8.22 49.80 6.37
N ALA A 274 8.19 48.48 6.28
CA ALA A 274 9.17 47.70 5.54
C ALA A 274 8.80 47.67 4.05
N GLN A 275 9.19 48.71 3.31
CA GLN A 275 9.43 48.56 1.87
C GLN A 275 10.87 48.06 1.70
N GLY A 276 11.01 46.78 1.40
CA GLY A 276 12.29 46.11 1.31
C GLY A 276 13.05 46.46 0.03
N THR A 277 14.16 47.19 0.18
CA THR A 277 15.30 47.09 -0.75
C THR A 277 16.30 46.11 -0.14
N GLY A 278 16.61 45.06 -0.90
CA GLY A 278 17.44 43.94 -0.46
C GLY A 278 18.89 44.33 -0.21
N THR A 279 19.40 43.88 0.94
CA THR A 279 20.85 43.81 1.19
C THR A 279 21.16 42.45 1.79
N GLN A 280 21.94 41.66 1.05
CA GLN A 280 22.47 40.37 1.48
C GLN A 280 23.35 40.55 2.71
N SER A 281 23.10 39.77 3.77
CA SER A 281 23.96 39.68 4.95
C SER A 281 24.40 38.23 5.14
N GLN A 282 25.72 38.04 5.06
CA GLN A 282 26.42 36.79 5.27
C GLN A 282 26.30 36.33 6.72
N CYS A 283 25.77 35.13 6.93
CA CYS A 283 25.67 34.50 8.25
C CYS A 283 26.88 33.58 8.49
N ARG A 284 27.84 34.04 9.29
CA ARG A 284 28.93 33.21 9.84
C ARG A 284 28.35 32.24 10.88
N ARG A 285 28.43 30.94 10.57
CA ARG A 285 28.01 29.84 11.47
C ARG A 285 29.14 29.50 12.45
N ALA A 286 28.88 29.68 13.75
CA ALA A 286 29.73 29.19 14.81
C ALA A 286 29.55 27.66 14.96
N GLN A 287 30.66 26.93 14.86
CA GLN A 287 30.73 25.49 15.12
C GLN A 287 30.62 25.25 16.64
N ARG A 288 29.59 24.50 17.05
CA ARG A 288 29.52 23.90 18.39
C ARG A 288 29.70 22.39 18.25
N THR A 289 30.85 21.92 18.68
CA THR A 289 31.21 20.51 18.85
C THR A 289 30.42 19.89 20.00
N GLY A 290 29.47 19.00 19.68
CA GLY A 290 28.77 18.15 20.65
C GLY A 290 29.39 16.75 20.67
N ARG A 291 29.77 16.27 21.86
CA ARG A 291 30.27 14.91 22.13
C ARG A 291 29.19 13.84 21.87
N PRO A 292 29.55 12.63 21.42
CA PRO A 292 28.61 11.54 21.19
C PRO A 292 28.20 10.84 22.49
N ALA A 293 26.91 10.56 22.62
CA ALA A 293 26.34 9.70 23.65
C ALA A 293 26.59 8.23 23.30
N ARG A 294 27.16 7.47 24.25
CA ARG A 294 27.34 6.01 24.16
C ARG A 294 25.98 5.31 24.17
N ALA A 295 25.59 4.70 23.05
CA ALA A 295 24.46 3.79 22.99
C ALA A 295 24.86 2.38 23.49
N ARG A 296 24.16 1.92 24.54
CA ARG A 296 24.25 0.56 25.10
C ARG A 296 23.58 -0.42 24.13
N ARG A 297 24.35 -1.41 23.66
CA ARG A 297 23.85 -2.61 22.97
C ARG A 297 22.97 -3.44 23.92
N GLN A 298 21.70 -3.66 23.57
CA GLN A 298 20.93 -4.80 24.09
C GLN A 298 20.83 -5.86 22.98
N LYS A 299 21.44 -7.02 23.25
CA LYS A 299 21.22 -8.28 22.53
C LYS A 299 19.82 -8.78 22.88
N ILE A 300 18.91 -8.85 21.89
CA ILE A 300 17.71 -9.67 22.01
C ILE A 300 18.01 -11.00 21.30
N ALA A 301 18.12 -12.05 22.12
CA ALA A 301 18.31 -13.42 21.68
C ALA A 301 17.00 -13.98 21.11
N ARG A 302 17.13 -14.64 19.96
CA ARG A 302 16.13 -15.52 19.36
C ARG A 302 15.70 -16.60 20.36
N ARG A 303 14.40 -16.82 20.51
CA ARG A 303 13.83 -18.08 21.01
C ARG A 303 12.84 -18.58 19.97
N SER A 304 13.31 -19.54 19.17
CA SER A 304 12.53 -20.35 18.25
C SER A 304 12.35 -21.73 18.89
N GLN A 305 11.20 -21.95 19.53
CA GLN A 305 10.66 -23.28 19.83
C GLN A 305 9.13 -23.14 19.90
N LEU A 306 8.48 -23.53 18.80
CA LEU A 306 7.20 -24.25 18.66
C LEU A 306 6.75 -24.17 17.20
#